data_AF-A0A4D4JHY5-F1
#
_entry.id   AF-A0A4D4JHY5-F1
#
_cell.length_a   1.000
_cell.length_b   1.000
_cell.length_c   1.000
_cell.angle_alpha   90.00
_cell.angle_beta   90.00
_cell.angle_gamma   90.00
#
_symmetry.space_group_name_H-M   'P 1'
#
loop_
_entity.id
_entity.type
_entity.pdbx_description
1 polymer ?
#
loop_
_entity_poly.entity_id
_entity_poly.type
_entity_poly.pdbx_seq_one_letter_code
_entity_poly.pdbx_strand_id
1 'polypeptide(L)'
;MGRGPDGGPVIPVKIAPSDFHLVAQAFVDAQNDLERIRADLLNGLDAANGAAGACDGAQQYQSGWAAAMDSIVNDGFHTASDLLGAIGKGIDVSALNHWTADQDSVPGQTGSPPPWTPVAPNPWPSNTDFAILTGDAPWWLPGFLQKYVPTADTGRIDAAADACRKAAAAIRDLATRLHGRLQGLVSNNSSADVAELEQFWQQAAGPQSILTGLPQALDDIGNSLIGFRVWNDDTQEVIKEKIKAVIDGLGAAGAVLAVASLLTDGALDAIIAGVIEALEAFGIDAEGALVAPIAEVVATAEAGLLAAGGAVAVAKGVQPAMQAAISGTPKPNVEGVDATKISDDLGAPTKPTRAPDPNATPRGVPEGVKPNDNAAKKLAIQRENESASILARAQYR
;
A
#
# COMPACT_ATOMS: atom_id res chain seq x y z
N MET A 1 -2.85 -26.23 43.60
CA MET A 1 -3.35 -25.12 42.75
C MET A 1 -2.75 -23.84 43.31
N GLY A 2 -1.77 -23.26 42.62
CA GLY A 2 -1.09 -22.05 43.08
C GLY A 2 -2.01 -20.85 42.98
N ARG A 3 -2.05 -20.03 44.04
CA ARG A 3 -2.68 -18.71 44.01
C ARG A 3 -1.67 -17.71 43.45
N GLY A 4 -2.14 -16.77 42.63
CA GLY A 4 -1.33 -15.64 42.18
C GLY A 4 -0.98 -14.69 43.34
N PRO A 5 -0.13 -13.68 43.10
CA PRO A 5 0.33 -12.72 44.12
C PRO A 5 -0.82 -11.99 44.86
N ASP A 6 -2.00 -11.97 44.26
CA ASP A 6 -3.23 -11.31 44.72
C ASP A 6 -4.27 -12.31 45.28
N GLY A 7 -3.88 -13.57 45.47
CA GLY A 7 -4.71 -14.61 46.09
C GLY A 7 -5.77 -15.24 45.17
N GLY A 8 -5.91 -14.74 43.94
CA GLY A 8 -6.75 -15.33 42.89
C GLY A 8 -6.13 -16.57 42.24
N PRO A 9 -6.91 -17.37 41.49
CA PRO A 9 -6.36 -18.48 40.72
C PRO A 9 -5.36 -17.96 39.68
N VAL A 10 -4.16 -18.56 39.60
CA VAL A 10 -3.27 -18.37 38.44
C VAL A 10 -3.98 -18.94 37.23
N ILE A 11 -4.51 -18.08 36.36
CA ILE A 11 -4.96 -18.49 35.03
C ILE A 11 -3.67 -18.68 34.23
N PRO A 12 -3.26 -19.91 33.88
CA PRO A 12 -2.09 -20.10 33.04
C PRO A 12 -2.39 -19.43 31.71
N VAL A 13 -1.53 -18.52 31.27
CA VAL A 13 -1.57 -18.09 29.87
C VAL A 13 -1.25 -19.32 29.05
N LYS A 14 -2.26 -19.91 28.43
CA LYS A 14 -2.10 -21.03 27.51
C LYS A 14 -2.47 -20.52 26.14
N ILE A 15 -1.54 -19.81 25.48
CA ILE A 15 -1.64 -19.65 24.04
C ILE A 15 -1.48 -21.05 23.45
N ALA A 16 -2.50 -21.56 22.78
CA ALA A 16 -2.39 -22.85 22.14
C ALA A 16 -1.63 -22.67 20.81
N PRO A 17 -0.82 -23.65 20.40
CA PRO A 17 -0.25 -23.67 19.05
C PRO A 17 -1.28 -23.43 17.93
N SER A 18 -2.52 -23.89 18.11
CA SER A 18 -3.62 -23.64 17.18
C SER A 18 -4.01 -22.16 17.04
N ASP A 19 -3.83 -21.35 18.08
CA ASP A 19 -4.15 -19.92 18.03
C ASP A 19 -3.17 -19.19 17.10
N PHE A 20 -1.87 -19.52 17.18
CA PHE A 20 -0.85 -19.04 16.24
C PHE A 20 -1.17 -19.44 14.81
N HIS A 21 -1.55 -20.70 14.58
CA HIS A 21 -1.93 -21.17 13.25
C HIS A 21 -3.13 -20.40 12.68
N LEU A 22 -4.17 -20.13 13.50
CA LEU A 22 -5.33 -19.34 13.04
C LEU A 22 -4.95 -17.92 12.64
N VAL A 23 -4.02 -17.29 13.36
CA VAL A 23 -3.52 -15.97 12.97
C VAL A 23 -2.65 -16.04 11.73
N ALA A 24 -1.77 -17.04 11.62
CA ALA A 24 -0.98 -17.28 10.41
C ALA A 24 -1.87 -17.43 9.17
N GLN A 25 -2.95 -18.21 9.28
CA GLN A 25 -3.92 -18.40 8.21
C GLN A 25 -4.59 -17.08 7.83
N ALA A 26 -4.94 -16.23 8.79
CA ALA A 26 -5.53 -14.92 8.51
C ALA A 26 -4.59 -14.01 7.69
N PHE A 27 -3.27 -14.09 7.89
CA PHE A 27 -2.29 -13.36 7.08
C PHE A 27 -2.15 -13.92 5.66
N VAL A 28 -2.18 -15.24 5.49
CA VAL A 28 -2.16 -15.87 4.16
C VAL A 28 -3.47 -15.61 3.40
N ASP A 29 -4.62 -15.68 4.07
CA ASP A 29 -5.93 -15.35 3.49
C ASP A 29 -6.00 -13.87 3.08
N ALA A 30 -5.32 -12.99 3.80
CA ALA A 30 -5.24 -11.58 3.46
C ALA A 30 -4.53 -11.31 2.12
N GLN A 31 -3.72 -12.24 1.59
CA GLN A 31 -3.18 -12.14 0.23
C GLN A 31 -4.31 -12.17 -0.82
N ASN A 32 -5.36 -12.98 -0.58
CA ASN A 32 -6.53 -13.04 -1.46
C ASN A 32 -7.40 -11.79 -1.33
N ASP A 33 -7.53 -11.22 -0.13
CA ASP A 33 -8.20 -9.94 0.08
C ASP A 33 -7.45 -8.81 -0.65
N LEU A 34 -6.12 -8.82 -0.59
CA LEU A 34 -5.29 -7.82 -1.26
C LEU A 34 -5.40 -7.92 -2.79
N GLU A 35 -5.40 -9.13 -3.35
CA GLU A 35 -5.63 -9.34 -4.78
C GLU A 35 -7.04 -8.91 -5.20
N ARG A 36 -8.07 -9.14 -4.35
CA ARG A 36 -9.42 -8.61 -4.61
C ARG A 36 -9.43 -7.09 -4.65
N ILE A 37 -8.75 -6.43 -3.71
CA ILE A 37 -8.61 -4.97 -3.70
C ILE A 37 -7.94 -4.47 -4.98
N ARG A 38 -6.87 -5.15 -5.43
CA ARG A 38 -6.20 -4.84 -6.71
C ARG A 38 -7.14 -5.00 -7.91
N ALA A 39 -7.89 -6.10 -7.96
CA ALA A 39 -8.85 -6.35 -9.04
C ALA A 39 -9.95 -5.28 -9.08
N ASP A 40 -10.50 -4.90 -7.92
CA ASP A 40 -11.52 -3.86 -7.82
C ASP A 40 -10.98 -2.48 -8.22
N LEU A 41 -9.72 -2.17 -7.86
CA LEU A 41 -9.02 -0.98 -8.36
C LEU A 41 -8.92 -1.00 -9.88
N LEU A 42 -8.40 -2.08 -10.47
CA LEU A 42 -8.23 -2.20 -11.93
C LEU A 42 -9.56 -2.10 -12.67
N ASN A 43 -10.61 -2.74 -12.17
CA ASN A 43 -11.97 -2.62 -12.70
C ASN A 43 -12.50 -1.18 -12.62
N GLY A 44 -12.23 -0.47 -11.53
CA GLY A 44 -12.58 0.93 -11.38
C GLY A 44 -11.81 1.84 -12.33
N LEU A 45 -10.56 1.51 -12.63
CA LEU A 45 -9.70 2.25 -13.55
C LEU A 45 -10.00 1.99 -15.01
N ASP A 46 -10.51 0.82 -15.39
CA ASP A 46 -10.81 0.49 -16.79
C ASP A 46 -11.78 1.50 -17.43
N ALA A 47 -12.74 1.96 -16.62
CA ALA A 47 -13.66 3.04 -17.00
C ALA A 47 -12.96 4.38 -17.25
N ALA A 48 -11.67 4.56 -16.96
CA ALA A 48 -10.90 5.78 -17.21
C ALA A 48 -10.07 5.73 -18.50
N ASN A 49 -10.09 4.61 -19.25
CA ASN A 49 -9.36 4.48 -20.51
C ASN A 49 -9.73 5.59 -21.52
N GLY A 50 -8.75 6.42 -21.90
CA GLY A 50 -8.96 7.56 -22.78
C GLY A 50 -9.60 8.79 -22.13
N ALA A 51 -9.80 8.81 -20.81
CA ALA A 51 -10.50 9.88 -20.11
C ALA A 51 -9.75 11.22 -20.07
N ALA A 52 -8.43 11.26 -20.26
CA ALA A 52 -7.66 12.50 -20.27
C ALA A 52 -7.76 13.27 -21.60
N GLY A 53 -8.25 12.62 -22.67
CA GLY A 53 -8.29 13.21 -24.02
C GLY A 53 -6.93 13.17 -24.74
N ALA A 54 -6.78 14.02 -25.76
CA ALA A 54 -5.69 13.91 -26.74
C ALA A 54 -4.67 15.07 -26.71
N CYS A 55 -4.88 16.10 -25.89
CA CYS A 55 -4.02 17.28 -25.86
C CYS A 55 -2.62 16.97 -25.29
N ASP A 56 -1.66 17.87 -25.54
CA ASP A 56 -0.27 17.70 -25.11
C ASP A 56 -0.17 17.57 -23.57
N GLY A 57 -0.96 18.35 -22.82
CA GLY A 57 -1.09 18.21 -21.37
C GLY A 57 -1.58 16.83 -20.90
N ALA A 58 -2.51 16.19 -21.63
CA ALA A 58 -2.98 14.84 -21.34
C ALA A 58 -1.88 13.79 -21.59
N GLN A 59 -1.14 13.93 -22.70
CA GLN A 59 0.01 13.07 -23.02
C GLN A 59 1.11 13.20 -21.96
N GLN A 60 1.38 14.42 -21.51
CA GLN A 60 2.36 14.69 -20.48
C GLN A 60 1.96 14.04 -19.15
N TYR A 61 0.68 14.17 -18.75
CA TYR A 61 0.15 13.54 -17.54
C TYR A 61 0.23 12.00 -17.59
N GLN A 62 -0.11 11.40 -18.74
CA GLN A 62 -0.11 9.96 -18.94
C GLN A 62 1.26 9.31 -18.65
N SER A 63 2.36 9.98 -18.98
CA SER A 63 3.70 9.43 -18.73
C SER A 63 3.97 9.24 -17.23
N GLY A 64 3.56 10.20 -16.40
CA GLY A 64 3.70 10.12 -14.95
C GLY A 64 2.71 9.14 -14.34
N TRP A 65 1.46 9.17 -14.80
CA TRP A 65 0.43 8.20 -14.43
C TRP A 65 0.90 6.77 -14.64
N ALA A 66 1.39 6.44 -15.85
CA ALA A 66 1.77 5.07 -16.18
C ALA A 66 2.93 4.56 -15.30
N ALA A 67 3.95 5.39 -15.07
CA ALA A 67 5.07 5.02 -14.21
C ALA A 67 4.63 4.79 -12.75
N ALA A 68 3.73 5.63 -12.22
CA ALA A 68 3.25 5.50 -10.86
C ALA A 68 2.29 4.31 -10.70
N MET A 69 1.40 4.08 -11.67
CA MET A 69 0.49 2.94 -11.66
C MET A 69 1.22 1.60 -11.79
N ASP A 70 2.27 1.52 -12.61
CA ASP A 70 3.11 0.33 -12.69
C ASP A 70 3.75 0.03 -11.32
N SER A 71 4.34 1.04 -10.68
CA SER A 71 4.94 0.91 -9.36
C SER A 71 3.92 0.50 -8.27
N ILE A 72 2.67 0.97 -8.36
CA ILE A 72 1.61 0.60 -7.42
C ILE A 72 1.11 -0.83 -7.70
N VAL A 73 0.61 -1.07 -8.92
CA VAL A 73 -0.15 -2.28 -9.30
C VAL A 73 0.74 -3.51 -9.40
N ASN A 74 1.96 -3.35 -9.91
CA ASN A 74 2.84 -4.47 -10.19
C ASN A 74 3.90 -4.65 -9.10
N ASP A 75 4.45 -3.58 -8.52
CA ASP A 75 5.47 -3.70 -7.46
C ASP A 75 4.88 -3.60 -6.05
N GLY A 76 4.03 -2.60 -5.80
CA GLY A 76 3.54 -2.30 -4.45
C GLY A 76 2.59 -3.35 -3.90
N PHE A 77 1.57 -3.72 -4.69
CA PHE A 77 0.63 -4.78 -4.34
C PHE A 77 1.32 -6.15 -4.21
N HIS A 78 2.28 -6.45 -5.08
CA HIS A 78 3.09 -7.67 -5.01
C HIS A 78 3.91 -7.72 -3.72
N THR A 79 4.64 -6.65 -3.41
CA THR A 79 5.46 -6.55 -2.19
C THR A 79 4.61 -6.68 -0.93
N ALA A 80 3.41 -6.08 -0.91
CA ALA A 80 2.48 -6.23 0.19
C ALA A 80 1.97 -7.68 0.32
N SER A 81 1.67 -8.36 -0.79
CA SER A 81 1.28 -9.78 -0.76
C SER A 81 2.39 -10.67 -0.22
N ASP A 82 3.63 -10.47 -0.69
CA ASP A 82 4.80 -11.22 -0.23
C ASP A 82 5.05 -11.02 1.26
N LEU A 83 4.94 -9.78 1.75
CA LEU A 83 5.05 -9.47 3.16
C LEU A 83 4.00 -10.24 3.97
N LEU A 84 2.73 -10.20 3.57
CA LEU A 84 1.64 -10.88 4.27
C LEU A 84 1.86 -12.40 4.30
N GLY A 85 2.24 -13.00 3.17
CA GLY A 85 2.57 -14.42 3.08
C GLY A 85 3.77 -14.80 3.96
N ALA A 86 4.82 -13.98 3.98
CA ALA A 86 6.00 -14.20 4.80
C ALA A 86 5.72 -14.10 6.30
N ILE A 87 4.90 -13.12 6.72
CA ILE A 87 4.44 -13.01 8.12
C ILE A 87 3.61 -14.24 8.50
N GLY A 88 2.62 -14.62 7.68
CA GLY A 88 1.80 -15.80 7.92
C GLY A 88 2.64 -17.06 8.09
N LYS A 89 3.58 -17.31 7.15
CA LYS A 89 4.50 -18.45 7.23
C LYS A 89 5.37 -18.41 8.50
N GLY A 90 5.90 -17.25 8.88
CA GLY A 90 6.71 -17.10 10.10
C GLY A 90 5.93 -17.41 11.38
N ILE A 91 4.67 -16.96 11.47
CA ILE A 91 3.80 -17.26 12.61
C ILE A 91 3.46 -18.76 12.67
N ASP A 92 3.20 -19.39 11.52
CA ASP A 92 2.90 -20.83 11.46
C ASP A 92 4.09 -21.71 11.86
N VAL A 93 5.31 -21.30 11.49
CA VAL A 93 6.54 -21.97 11.96
C VAL A 93 6.66 -21.87 13.49
N SER A 94 6.35 -20.71 14.08
CA SER A 94 6.30 -20.58 15.54
C SER A 94 5.25 -21.50 16.16
N ALA A 95 4.06 -21.64 15.54
CA ALA A 95 3.03 -22.58 15.97
C ALA A 95 3.55 -24.03 15.99
N LEU A 96 4.22 -24.46 14.93
CA LEU A 96 4.80 -25.80 14.80
C LEU A 96 5.90 -26.06 15.84
N ASN A 97 6.74 -25.07 16.12
CA ASN A 97 7.78 -25.16 17.13
C ASN A 97 7.18 -25.34 18.54
N HIS A 98 6.14 -24.57 18.88
CA HIS A 98 5.44 -24.72 20.15
C HIS A 98 4.75 -26.08 20.27
N TRP A 99 4.11 -26.57 19.21
CA TRP A 99 3.51 -27.91 19.19
C TRP A 99 4.53 -29.01 19.45
N THR A 100 5.68 -28.93 18.79
CA THR A 100 6.76 -29.93 18.92
C THR A 100 7.33 -29.91 20.34
N ALA A 101 7.58 -28.72 20.90
CA ALA A 101 8.02 -28.58 22.28
C ALA A 101 7.02 -29.17 23.29
N ASP A 102 5.71 -28.96 23.07
CA ASP A 102 4.66 -29.55 23.90
C ASP A 102 4.68 -31.09 23.83
N GLN A 103 4.83 -31.67 22.63
CA GLN A 103 4.91 -33.13 22.45
C GLN A 103 6.17 -33.72 23.12
N ASP A 104 7.33 -33.09 22.92
CA ASP A 104 8.62 -33.55 23.49
C ASP A 104 8.66 -33.44 25.02
N SER A 105 7.86 -32.55 25.60
CA SER A 105 7.75 -32.38 27.06
C SER A 105 6.99 -33.51 27.76
N VAL A 106 6.29 -34.39 27.03
CA VAL A 106 5.48 -35.49 27.58
C VAL A 106 6.21 -36.84 27.44
N PRO A 107 6.75 -37.42 28.54
CA PRO A 107 7.50 -38.67 28.46
C PRO A 107 6.64 -39.83 27.95
N GLY A 108 7.12 -40.52 26.90
CA GLY A 108 6.51 -41.75 26.38
C GLY A 108 5.42 -41.55 25.33
N GLN A 109 5.11 -40.31 24.92
CA GLN A 109 4.31 -40.05 23.72
C GLN A 109 5.24 -39.92 22.51
N THR A 110 4.99 -40.73 21.48
CA THR A 110 5.57 -40.51 20.15
C THR A 110 4.83 -39.37 19.47
N GLY A 111 5.56 -38.37 18.97
CA GLY A 111 5.02 -37.14 18.41
C GLY A 111 3.89 -37.38 17.42
N SER A 112 2.70 -36.87 17.73
CA SER A 112 1.59 -36.83 16.78
C SER A 112 1.76 -35.64 15.83
N PRO A 113 1.42 -35.78 14.53
CA PRO A 113 1.44 -34.65 13.63
C PRO A 113 0.50 -33.55 14.16
N PRO A 114 0.80 -32.27 13.87
CA PRO A 114 -0.07 -31.17 14.26
C PRO A 114 -1.49 -31.37 13.68
N PRO A 115 -2.55 -30.99 14.41
CA PRO A 115 -3.92 -31.14 13.93
C PRO A 115 -4.32 -30.14 12.83
N TRP A 116 -3.37 -29.35 12.31
CA TRP A 116 -3.55 -28.41 11.21
C TRP A 116 -2.57 -28.68 10.07
N THR A 117 -2.91 -28.18 8.89
CA THR A 117 -2.02 -28.18 7.72
C THR A 117 -1.19 -26.89 7.75
N PRO A 118 0.13 -26.94 7.49
CA PRO A 118 0.93 -25.73 7.40
C PRO A 118 0.36 -24.74 6.38
N VAL A 119 0.47 -23.46 6.68
CA VAL A 119 -0.03 -22.41 5.78
C VAL A 119 0.84 -22.35 4.51
N ALA A 120 0.20 -22.17 3.37
CA ALA A 120 0.86 -22.04 2.08
C ALA A 120 0.58 -20.64 1.50
N PRO A 121 1.58 -19.73 1.51
CA PRO A 121 1.44 -18.43 0.88
C PRO A 121 1.03 -18.55 -0.59
N ASN A 122 0.13 -17.69 -1.04
CA ASN A 122 -0.31 -17.67 -2.43
C ASN A 122 0.75 -17.02 -3.32
N PRO A 123 1.07 -17.59 -4.48
CA PRO A 123 1.93 -16.93 -5.45
C PRO A 123 1.24 -15.69 -6.00
N TRP A 124 2.01 -14.63 -6.23
CA TRP A 124 1.49 -13.44 -6.90
C TRP A 124 1.14 -13.76 -8.37
N PRO A 125 -0.03 -13.32 -8.88
CA PRO A 125 -0.33 -13.43 -10.30
C PRO A 125 0.64 -12.59 -11.14
N SER A 126 0.71 -12.86 -12.44
CA SER A 126 1.56 -12.08 -13.34
C SER A 126 1.21 -10.59 -13.34
N ASN A 127 2.15 -9.76 -13.80
CA ASN A 127 1.92 -8.34 -14.04
C ASN A 127 0.65 -8.14 -14.89
N THR A 128 -0.09 -7.08 -14.57
CA THR A 128 -1.36 -6.75 -15.22
C THR A 128 -1.29 -5.34 -15.78
N ASP A 129 -1.91 -5.15 -16.94
CA ASP A 129 -2.08 -3.84 -17.53
C ASP A 129 -3.09 -3.00 -16.73
N PHE A 130 -2.98 -1.68 -16.86
CA PHE A 130 -3.88 -0.71 -16.24
C PHE A 130 -4.29 0.34 -17.28
N ALA A 131 -5.25 1.18 -16.89
CA ALA A 131 -5.83 2.13 -17.83
C ALA A 131 -4.82 3.12 -18.42
N ILE A 132 -4.90 3.32 -19.73
CA ILE A 132 -4.21 4.37 -20.48
C ILE A 132 -5.15 5.57 -20.51
N LEU A 133 -4.80 6.66 -19.85
CA LEU A 133 -5.67 7.83 -19.73
C LEU A 133 -5.74 8.65 -21.02
N THR A 134 -4.68 8.69 -21.84
CA THR A 134 -4.74 9.36 -23.15
C THR A 134 -5.73 8.68 -24.07
N GLY A 135 -6.54 9.48 -24.77
CA GLY A 135 -7.54 9.02 -25.70
C GLY A 135 -7.51 9.78 -27.01
N ASP A 136 -8.52 9.51 -27.85
CA ASP A 136 -8.68 10.19 -29.14
C ASP A 136 -9.24 11.60 -28.96
N ALA A 137 -8.90 12.48 -29.90
CA ALA A 137 -9.51 13.80 -29.96
C ALA A 137 -11.01 13.64 -30.30
N PRO A 138 -11.90 14.45 -29.68
CA PRO A 138 -13.31 14.37 -29.99
C PRO A 138 -13.57 14.83 -31.43
N TRP A 139 -14.56 14.20 -32.09
CA TRP A 139 -14.86 14.41 -33.51
C TRP A 139 -15.18 15.88 -33.88
N TRP A 140 -15.63 16.68 -32.93
CA TRP A 140 -16.00 18.09 -33.14
C TRP A 140 -14.78 19.02 -33.11
N LEU A 141 -13.63 18.58 -32.57
CA LEU A 141 -12.46 19.42 -32.40
C LEU A 141 -11.59 19.41 -33.67
N PRO A 142 -11.41 20.57 -34.34
CA PRO A 142 -10.60 20.65 -35.55
C PRO A 142 -9.15 20.22 -35.30
N GLY A 143 -8.55 19.55 -36.28
CA GLY A 143 -7.19 19.00 -36.18
C GLY A 143 -6.13 19.97 -35.66
N PHE A 144 -6.18 21.24 -36.09
CA PHE A 144 -5.23 22.27 -35.69
C PHE A 144 -5.35 22.69 -34.20
N LEU A 145 -6.45 22.35 -33.52
CA LEU A 145 -6.68 22.63 -32.10
C LEU A 145 -6.49 21.41 -31.19
N GLN A 146 -6.41 20.19 -31.74
CA GLN A 146 -6.43 18.94 -30.96
C GLN A 146 -5.34 18.85 -29.90
N LYS A 147 -4.13 19.29 -30.24
CA LYS A 147 -3.00 19.26 -29.30
C LYS A 147 -3.12 20.30 -28.18
N TYR A 148 -3.94 21.33 -28.36
CA TYR A 148 -4.03 22.46 -27.44
C TYR A 148 -5.23 22.36 -26.50
N VAL A 149 -6.41 22.08 -27.04
CA VAL A 149 -7.65 22.17 -26.27
C VAL A 149 -7.78 20.91 -25.41
N PRO A 150 -7.79 21.04 -24.07
CA PRO A 150 -8.00 19.88 -23.20
C PRO A 150 -9.46 19.45 -23.26
N THR A 151 -9.69 18.14 -23.36
CA THR A 151 -11.02 17.55 -23.58
C THR A 151 -11.24 16.33 -22.67
N ALA A 152 -10.74 16.40 -21.44
CA ALA A 152 -10.86 15.30 -20.51
C ALA A 152 -12.34 15.04 -20.15
N ASP A 153 -12.70 13.76 -20.00
CA ASP A 153 -13.96 13.34 -19.40
C ASP A 153 -13.81 13.38 -17.88
N THR A 154 -14.21 14.50 -17.29
CA THR A 154 -14.04 14.79 -15.86
C THR A 154 -14.79 13.80 -14.96
N GLY A 155 -15.92 13.26 -15.41
CA GLY A 155 -16.67 12.24 -14.67
C GLY A 155 -15.92 10.91 -14.59
N ARG A 156 -15.26 10.50 -15.69
CA ARG A 156 -14.42 9.30 -15.72
C ARG A 156 -13.13 9.48 -14.91
N ILE A 157 -12.54 10.69 -14.91
CA ILE A 157 -11.39 11.03 -14.05
C ILE A 157 -11.76 10.98 -12.56
N ASP A 158 -12.93 11.50 -12.18
CA ASP A 158 -13.43 11.43 -10.80
C ASP A 158 -13.67 9.99 -10.35
N ALA A 159 -14.26 9.16 -11.21
CA ALA A 159 -14.47 7.74 -10.92
C ALA A 159 -13.15 7.00 -10.70
N ALA A 160 -12.11 7.32 -11.46
CA ALA A 160 -10.77 6.77 -11.28
C ALA A 160 -10.15 7.20 -9.94
N ALA A 161 -10.29 8.49 -9.58
CA ALA A 161 -9.81 9.01 -8.30
C ALA A 161 -10.47 8.30 -7.11
N ASP A 162 -11.77 8.07 -7.20
CA ASP A 162 -12.54 7.34 -6.19
C ASP A 162 -12.12 5.86 -6.10
N ALA A 163 -11.80 5.21 -7.23
CA ALA A 163 -11.28 3.84 -7.23
C ALA A 163 -9.96 3.75 -6.46
N CYS A 164 -9.03 4.69 -6.69
CA CYS A 164 -7.77 4.76 -5.95
C CYS A 164 -7.99 4.92 -4.44
N ARG A 165 -8.85 5.87 -4.02
CA ARG A 165 -9.15 6.12 -2.60
C ARG A 165 -9.85 4.94 -1.92
N LYS A 166 -10.76 4.27 -2.63
CA LYS A 166 -11.43 3.04 -2.13
C LYS A 166 -10.42 1.93 -1.88
N ALA A 167 -9.47 1.72 -2.79
CA ALA A 167 -8.40 0.76 -2.62
C ALA A 167 -7.50 1.12 -1.42
N ALA A 168 -7.13 2.41 -1.27
CA ALA A 168 -6.36 2.90 -0.14
C ALA A 168 -7.06 2.63 1.20
N ALA A 169 -8.35 2.94 1.30
CA ALA A 169 -9.15 2.67 2.49
C ALA A 169 -9.22 1.17 2.80
N ALA A 170 -9.45 0.33 1.78
CA ALA A 170 -9.54 -1.12 1.95
C ALA A 170 -8.22 -1.75 2.46
N ILE A 171 -7.07 -1.23 2.02
CA ILE A 171 -5.75 -1.68 2.51
C ILE A 171 -5.55 -1.29 3.98
N ARG A 172 -5.93 -0.07 4.37
CA ARG A 172 -5.85 0.38 5.78
C ARG A 172 -6.75 -0.47 6.68
N ASP A 173 -7.95 -0.78 6.22
CA ASP A 173 -8.88 -1.65 6.94
C ASP A 173 -8.32 -3.08 7.06
N LEU A 174 -7.70 -3.61 6.00
CA LEU A 174 -7.00 -4.89 6.03
C LEU A 174 -5.89 -4.90 7.08
N ALA A 175 -5.01 -3.90 7.07
CA ALA A 175 -3.92 -3.78 8.04
C ALA A 175 -4.44 -3.69 9.47
N THR A 176 -5.50 -2.90 9.70
CA THR A 176 -6.15 -2.77 11.02
C THR A 176 -6.73 -4.10 11.51
N ARG A 177 -7.42 -4.86 10.63
CA ARG A 177 -7.94 -6.19 10.96
C ARG A 177 -6.81 -7.16 11.33
N LEU A 178 -5.72 -7.16 10.59
CA LEU A 178 -4.56 -8.03 10.84
C LEU A 178 -3.85 -7.69 12.14
N HIS A 179 -3.69 -6.40 12.45
CA HIS A 179 -3.18 -5.98 13.76
C HIS A 179 -4.08 -6.51 14.90
N GLY A 180 -5.40 -6.36 14.77
CA GLY A 180 -6.34 -6.89 15.76
C GLY A 180 -6.22 -8.40 15.97
N ARG A 181 -5.94 -9.17 14.91
CA ARG A 181 -5.67 -10.62 15.00
C ARG A 181 -4.39 -10.92 15.79
N LEU A 182 -3.31 -10.18 15.52
CA LEU A 182 -2.04 -10.29 16.25
C LEU A 182 -2.22 -9.96 17.73
N GLN A 183 -2.89 -8.85 18.06
CA GLN A 183 -3.18 -8.45 19.44
C GLN A 183 -4.00 -9.50 20.18
N GLY A 184 -4.89 -10.22 19.48
CA GLY A 184 -5.65 -11.34 20.01
C GLY A 184 -4.76 -12.42 20.64
N LEU A 185 -3.59 -12.72 20.06
CA LEU A 185 -2.65 -13.74 20.57
C LEU A 185 -2.06 -13.39 21.92
N VAL A 186 -1.83 -12.09 22.16
CA VAL A 186 -1.09 -11.60 23.34
C VAL A 186 -1.97 -10.88 24.35
N SER A 187 -3.29 -10.79 24.10
CA SER A 187 -4.23 -10.06 24.95
C SER A 187 -4.31 -10.58 26.41
N ASN A 188 -3.86 -11.83 26.64
CA ASN A 188 -3.76 -12.44 27.98
C ASN A 188 -2.31 -12.46 28.54
N ASN A 189 -1.34 -11.90 27.82
CA ASN A 189 0.09 -11.93 28.18
C ASN A 189 0.56 -10.70 28.96
N SER A 190 1.79 -10.80 29.47
CA SER A 190 2.48 -9.73 30.17
C SER A 190 2.81 -8.55 29.23
N SER A 191 3.09 -7.38 29.80
CA SER A 191 3.36 -6.15 29.03
C SER A 191 4.59 -6.21 28.11
N ALA A 192 5.51 -7.17 28.30
CA ALA A 192 6.70 -7.31 27.47
C ALA A 192 6.39 -7.96 26.12
N ASP A 193 5.58 -9.03 26.12
CA ASP A 193 5.20 -9.75 24.89
C ASP A 193 4.32 -8.87 23.99
N VAL A 194 3.46 -8.05 24.59
CA VAL A 194 2.67 -7.03 23.88
C VAL A 194 3.57 -5.97 23.25
N ALA A 195 4.65 -5.56 23.93
CA ALA A 195 5.58 -4.57 23.42
C ALA A 195 6.44 -5.11 22.25
N GLU A 196 6.86 -6.37 22.32
CA GLU A 196 7.58 -7.04 21.22
C GLU A 196 6.68 -7.26 20.00
N LEU A 197 5.41 -7.64 20.22
CA LEU A 197 4.42 -7.74 19.14
C LEU A 197 4.18 -6.38 18.47
N GLU A 198 4.01 -5.32 19.26
CA GLU A 198 3.84 -3.97 18.72
C GLU A 198 5.10 -3.54 17.95
N GLN A 199 6.30 -3.81 18.46
CA GLN A 199 7.54 -3.50 17.74
C GLN A 199 7.63 -4.25 16.41
N PHE A 200 7.25 -5.53 16.38
CA PHE A 200 7.15 -6.32 15.16
C PHE A 200 6.13 -5.71 14.19
N TRP A 201 4.94 -5.36 14.67
CA TRP A 201 3.91 -4.74 13.84
C TRP A 201 4.35 -3.39 13.30
N GLN A 202 5.03 -2.56 14.08
CA GLN A 202 5.60 -1.30 13.61
C GLN A 202 6.68 -1.49 12.54
N GLN A 203 7.40 -2.62 12.54
CA GLN A 203 8.32 -2.95 11.44
C GLN A 203 7.57 -3.40 10.18
N ALA A 204 6.52 -4.20 10.34
CA ALA A 204 5.74 -4.75 9.22
C ALA A 204 4.77 -3.75 8.59
N ALA A 205 4.19 -2.86 9.39
CA ALA A 205 3.09 -1.98 9.03
C ALA A 205 3.29 -0.53 9.47
N GLY A 206 4.47 -0.16 9.98
CA GLY A 206 4.77 1.21 10.37
C GLY A 206 4.96 2.17 9.18
N PRO A 207 5.36 3.43 9.46
CA PRO A 207 5.33 4.52 8.47
C PRO A 207 6.17 4.28 7.20
N GLN A 208 7.19 3.42 7.27
CA GLN A 208 8.10 3.11 6.16
C GLN A 208 7.77 1.78 5.47
N SER A 209 6.69 1.10 5.89
CA SER A 209 6.28 -0.19 5.33
C SER A 209 5.40 -0.01 4.08
N ILE A 210 5.34 -1.05 3.27
CA ILE A 210 4.45 -1.11 2.11
C ILE A 210 2.96 -1.01 2.50
N LEU A 211 2.57 -1.54 3.67
CA LEU A 211 1.18 -1.48 4.15
C LEU A 211 0.72 -0.06 4.50
N THR A 212 1.65 0.87 4.71
CA THR A 212 1.37 2.30 4.88
C THR A 212 1.66 3.10 3.60
N GLY A 213 2.76 2.78 2.91
CA GLY A 213 3.16 3.48 1.69
C GLY A 213 2.22 3.26 0.51
N LEU A 214 1.69 2.04 0.34
CA LEU A 214 0.75 1.71 -0.74
C LEU A 214 -0.56 2.52 -0.68
N PRO A 215 -1.29 2.57 0.45
CA PRO A 215 -2.50 3.39 0.53
C PRO A 215 -2.20 4.89 0.42
N GLN A 216 -1.04 5.37 0.90
CA GLN A 216 -0.65 6.77 0.70
C GLN A 216 -0.44 7.09 -0.79
N ALA A 217 0.29 6.25 -1.51
CA ALA A 217 0.50 6.40 -2.94
C ALA A 217 -0.80 6.39 -3.74
N LEU A 218 -1.75 5.52 -3.38
CA LEU A 218 -3.08 5.49 -3.98
C LEU A 218 -3.85 6.78 -3.72
N ASP A 219 -3.81 7.34 -2.50
CA ASP A 219 -4.42 8.64 -2.20
C ASP A 219 -3.76 9.78 -2.97
N ASP A 220 -2.42 9.78 -3.09
CA ASP A 220 -1.66 10.79 -3.83
C ASP A 220 -2.00 10.77 -5.32
N ILE A 221 -2.11 9.58 -5.93
CA ILE A 221 -2.60 9.44 -7.31
C ILE A 221 -4.05 9.90 -7.43
N GLY A 222 -4.93 9.48 -6.50
CA GLY A 222 -6.32 9.91 -6.50
C GLY A 222 -6.45 11.44 -6.43
N ASN A 223 -5.62 12.11 -5.63
CA ASN A 223 -5.59 13.57 -5.56
C ASN A 223 -5.00 14.20 -6.82
N SER A 224 -4.00 13.57 -7.45
CA SER A 224 -3.46 14.04 -8.71
C SER A 224 -4.49 14.01 -9.85
N LEU A 225 -5.34 12.97 -9.90
CA LEU A 225 -6.44 12.90 -10.88
C LEU A 225 -7.42 14.06 -10.70
N ILE A 226 -7.77 14.41 -9.46
CA ILE A 226 -8.58 15.60 -9.17
C ILE A 226 -7.85 16.89 -9.59
N GLY A 227 -6.54 16.98 -9.34
CA GLY A 227 -5.73 18.11 -9.79
C GLY A 227 -5.73 18.27 -11.31
N PHE A 228 -5.62 17.16 -12.04
CA PHE A 228 -5.70 17.13 -13.51
C PHE A 228 -7.09 17.55 -14.01
N ARG A 229 -8.16 17.09 -13.36
CA ARG A 229 -9.53 17.52 -13.66
C ARG A 229 -9.69 19.04 -13.51
N VAL A 230 -9.24 19.59 -12.39
CA VAL A 230 -9.30 21.05 -12.13
C VAL A 230 -8.50 21.81 -13.19
N TRP A 231 -7.30 21.35 -13.53
CA TRP A 231 -6.52 21.93 -14.62
C TRP A 231 -7.26 21.93 -15.96
N ASN A 232 -7.93 20.82 -16.31
CA ASN A 232 -8.72 20.73 -17.54
C ASN A 232 -9.81 21.81 -17.56
N ASP A 233 -10.60 21.91 -16.49
CA ASP A 233 -11.72 22.85 -16.41
C ASP A 233 -11.24 24.31 -16.43
N ASP A 234 -10.23 24.65 -15.62
CA ASP A 234 -9.65 26.00 -15.58
C ASP A 234 -9.08 26.39 -16.95
N THR A 235 -8.38 25.47 -17.62
CA THR A 235 -7.81 25.73 -18.95
C THR A 235 -8.91 25.92 -19.99
N GLN A 236 -9.98 25.11 -19.96
CA GLN A 236 -11.11 25.29 -20.86
C GLN A 236 -11.79 26.64 -20.66
N GLU A 237 -11.99 27.09 -19.42
CA GLU A 237 -12.58 28.41 -19.13
C GLU A 237 -11.73 29.56 -19.68
N VAL A 238 -10.41 29.53 -19.48
CA VAL A 238 -9.52 30.56 -20.02
C VAL A 238 -9.49 30.52 -21.56
N ILE A 239 -9.55 29.33 -22.18
CA ILE A 239 -9.71 29.20 -23.64
C ILE A 239 -11.01 29.86 -24.11
N LYS A 240 -12.14 29.61 -23.42
CA LYS A 240 -13.43 30.27 -23.75
C LYS A 240 -13.29 31.79 -23.68
N GLU A 241 -12.64 32.32 -22.66
CA GLU A 241 -12.39 33.77 -22.52
C GLU A 241 -11.56 34.34 -23.68
N LYS A 242 -10.48 33.64 -24.09
CA LYS A 242 -9.67 34.07 -25.24
C LYS A 242 -10.45 34.03 -26.55
N ILE A 243 -11.26 32.99 -26.76
CA ILE A 243 -12.11 32.91 -27.95
C ILE A 243 -13.12 34.06 -27.96
N LYS A 244 -13.74 34.38 -26.83
CA LYS A 244 -14.62 35.56 -26.71
C LYS A 244 -13.89 36.86 -27.04
N ALA A 245 -12.64 37.03 -26.60
CA ALA A 245 -11.84 38.21 -26.94
C ALA A 245 -11.54 38.32 -28.45
N VAL A 246 -11.35 37.19 -29.15
CA VAL A 246 -11.20 37.17 -30.62
C VAL A 246 -12.48 37.66 -31.29
N ILE A 247 -13.65 37.19 -30.84
CA ILE A 247 -14.97 37.64 -31.33
C ILE A 247 -15.14 39.15 -31.13
N ASP A 248 -14.88 39.66 -29.92
CA ASP A 248 -15.04 41.08 -29.61
C ASP A 248 -14.14 41.96 -30.50
N GLY A 249 -12.95 41.46 -30.84
CA GLY A 249 -12.01 42.10 -31.77
C GLY A 249 -12.53 42.24 -33.22
N LEU A 250 -13.50 41.43 -33.64
CA LEU A 250 -14.12 41.50 -34.98
C LEU A 250 -15.12 42.67 -35.12
N GLY A 251 -15.52 43.31 -34.01
CA GLY A 251 -16.38 44.49 -33.99
C GLY A 251 -17.89 44.23 -34.24
N ALA A 252 -18.71 45.26 -34.03
CA ALA A 252 -20.18 45.18 -34.01
C ALA A 252 -20.83 44.74 -35.35
N ALA A 253 -20.12 44.84 -36.48
CA ALA A 253 -20.61 44.35 -37.77
C ALA A 253 -20.50 42.82 -37.91
N GLY A 254 -19.66 42.15 -37.09
CA GLY A 254 -19.45 40.71 -37.11
C GLY A 254 -20.27 39.89 -36.13
N ALA A 255 -20.70 40.50 -35.02
CA ALA A 255 -21.29 39.79 -33.88
C ALA A 255 -22.78 39.41 -34.03
N VAL A 256 -23.51 39.95 -35.01
CA VAL A 256 -24.98 40.08 -34.89
C VAL A 256 -25.81 38.87 -35.38
N LEU A 257 -25.26 37.95 -36.19
CA LEU A 257 -26.09 36.89 -36.79
C LEU A 257 -25.84 35.45 -36.31
N ALA A 258 -24.66 35.11 -35.79
CA ALA A 258 -24.36 33.75 -35.27
C ALA A 258 -24.04 33.70 -33.76
N VAL A 259 -23.59 34.81 -33.17
CA VAL A 259 -22.83 34.79 -31.90
C VAL A 259 -23.67 35.12 -30.66
N ALA A 260 -24.82 35.78 -30.81
CA ALA A 260 -25.64 36.22 -29.68
C ALA A 260 -26.17 35.08 -28.78
N SER A 261 -26.23 33.84 -29.27
CA SER A 261 -26.61 32.66 -28.48
C SER A 261 -25.43 31.93 -27.82
N LEU A 262 -24.19 32.19 -28.25
CA LEU A 262 -22.96 31.55 -27.77
C LEU A 262 -22.30 32.30 -26.61
N LEU A 263 -22.60 33.60 -26.46
CA LEU A 263 -22.00 34.47 -25.44
C LEU A 263 -22.54 34.25 -24.03
N THR A 264 -23.61 33.47 -23.85
CA THR A 264 -24.34 33.28 -22.59
C THR A 264 -24.24 31.85 -22.04
N ASP A 265 -23.03 31.31 -21.86
CA ASP A 265 -22.76 29.99 -21.23
C ASP A 265 -22.77 28.76 -22.16
N GLY A 266 -22.44 28.93 -23.45
CA GLY A 266 -22.25 27.80 -24.36
C GLY A 266 -21.12 26.85 -23.92
N ALA A 267 -21.30 25.55 -24.15
CA ALA A 267 -20.24 24.57 -24.02
C ALA A 267 -19.09 24.87 -25.00
N LEU A 268 -17.88 24.42 -24.68
CA LEU A 268 -16.66 24.76 -25.43
C LEU A 268 -16.74 24.34 -26.92
N ASP A 269 -17.39 23.23 -27.19
CA ASP A 269 -17.66 22.70 -28.54
C ASP A 269 -18.48 23.69 -29.38
N ALA A 270 -19.59 24.20 -28.83
CA ALA A 270 -20.46 25.16 -29.49
C ALA A 270 -19.74 26.49 -29.73
N ILE A 271 -18.94 26.96 -28.76
CA ILE A 271 -18.15 28.19 -28.88
C ILE A 271 -17.13 28.07 -30.00
N ILE A 272 -16.33 27.00 -30.02
CA ILE A 272 -15.31 26.80 -31.06
C ILE A 272 -15.95 26.70 -32.44
N ALA A 273 -17.00 25.89 -32.60
CA ALA A 273 -17.70 25.73 -33.88
C ALA A 273 -18.26 27.08 -34.38
N GLY A 274 -18.96 27.81 -33.52
CA GLY A 274 -19.57 29.09 -33.91
C GLY A 274 -18.56 30.18 -34.24
N VAL A 275 -17.39 30.20 -33.59
CA VAL A 275 -16.32 31.13 -33.95
C VAL A 275 -15.68 30.79 -35.29
N ILE A 276 -15.48 29.50 -35.58
CA ILE A 276 -14.96 29.08 -36.89
C ILE A 276 -15.92 29.51 -38.00
N GLU A 277 -17.22 29.23 -37.86
CA GLU A 277 -18.25 29.66 -38.82
C GLU A 277 -18.26 31.19 -39.00
N ALA A 278 -18.10 31.95 -37.92
CA ALA A 278 -18.01 33.41 -37.97
C ALA A 278 -16.75 33.89 -38.72
N LEU A 279 -15.58 33.35 -38.41
CA LEU A 279 -14.32 33.71 -39.07
C LEU A 279 -14.36 33.40 -40.57
N GLU A 280 -14.91 32.25 -40.95
CA GLU A 280 -15.12 31.86 -42.35
C GLU A 280 -16.05 32.83 -43.08
N ALA A 281 -17.14 33.28 -42.45
CA ALA A 281 -18.06 34.27 -43.03
C ALA A 281 -17.38 35.63 -43.32
N PHE A 282 -16.31 35.97 -42.60
CA PHE A 282 -15.52 37.18 -42.81
C PHE A 282 -14.27 36.95 -43.68
N GLY A 283 -14.05 35.73 -44.19
CA GLY A 283 -12.86 35.38 -44.96
C GLY A 283 -11.57 35.45 -44.14
N ILE A 284 -11.67 35.27 -42.82
CA ILE A 284 -10.54 35.23 -41.90
C ILE A 284 -10.11 33.77 -41.71
N ASP A 285 -8.80 33.53 -41.78
CA ASP A 285 -8.23 32.21 -41.51
C ASP A 285 -8.43 31.84 -40.03
N ALA A 286 -9.25 30.82 -39.78
CA ALA A 286 -9.58 30.37 -38.43
C ALA A 286 -8.38 29.77 -37.71
N GLU A 287 -7.48 29.08 -38.44
CA GLU A 287 -6.27 28.51 -37.85
C GLU A 287 -5.37 29.62 -37.32
N GLY A 288 -5.02 30.61 -38.16
CA GLY A 288 -4.20 31.75 -37.77
C GLY A 288 -4.82 32.60 -36.64
N ALA A 289 -6.15 32.73 -36.60
CA ALA A 289 -6.84 33.53 -35.59
C ALA A 289 -6.96 32.83 -34.22
N LEU A 290 -7.07 31.51 -34.19
CA LEU A 290 -7.36 30.76 -32.95
C LEU A 290 -6.14 30.06 -32.36
N VAL A 291 -5.20 29.57 -33.17
CA VAL A 291 -4.07 28.79 -32.68
C VAL A 291 -3.19 29.60 -31.73
N ALA A 292 -2.78 30.81 -32.12
CA ALA A 292 -1.90 31.64 -31.29
C ALA A 292 -2.47 31.96 -29.89
N PRO A 293 -3.72 32.48 -29.75
CA PRO A 293 -4.26 32.80 -28.44
C PRO A 293 -4.54 31.57 -27.58
N ILE A 294 -4.94 30.44 -28.17
CA ILE A 294 -5.18 29.19 -27.43
C ILE A 294 -3.83 28.57 -26.99
N ALA A 295 -2.82 28.55 -27.87
CA ALA A 295 -1.51 28.01 -27.56
C ALA A 295 -0.82 28.76 -26.41
N GLU A 296 -0.98 30.09 -26.32
CA GLU A 296 -0.44 30.90 -25.22
C GLU A 296 -1.03 30.49 -23.85
N VAL A 297 -2.35 30.27 -23.81
CA VAL A 297 -3.05 29.80 -22.60
C VAL A 297 -2.55 28.43 -22.21
N VAL A 298 -2.52 27.50 -23.17
CA VAL A 298 -2.14 26.10 -22.92
C VAL A 298 -0.69 26.01 -22.45
N ALA A 299 0.24 26.74 -23.08
CA ALA A 299 1.63 26.76 -22.63
C ALA A 299 1.77 27.28 -21.18
N THR A 300 0.98 28.29 -20.81
CA THR A 300 0.96 28.83 -19.44
C THR A 300 0.33 27.85 -18.46
N ALA A 301 -0.78 27.22 -18.85
CA ALA A 301 -1.51 26.26 -18.04
C ALA A 301 -0.72 24.97 -17.84
N GLU A 302 -0.03 24.46 -18.85
CA GLU A 302 0.86 23.30 -18.78
C GLU A 302 2.06 23.58 -17.87
N ALA A 303 2.66 24.77 -17.95
CA ALA A 303 3.68 25.18 -16.98
C ALA A 303 3.11 25.20 -15.55
N GLY A 304 1.86 25.63 -15.39
CA GLY A 304 1.10 25.54 -14.14
C GLY A 304 0.87 24.11 -13.66
N LEU A 305 0.45 23.19 -14.54
CA LEU A 305 0.24 21.77 -14.26
C LEU A 305 1.54 21.10 -13.80
N LEU A 306 2.66 21.45 -14.43
CA LEU A 306 3.99 20.97 -14.07
C LEU A 306 4.45 21.53 -12.72
N ALA A 307 4.25 22.83 -12.46
CA ALA A 307 4.62 23.48 -11.22
C ALA A 307 3.73 23.08 -10.03
N ALA A 308 2.43 22.84 -10.28
CA ALA A 308 1.47 22.34 -9.31
C ALA A 308 1.59 20.82 -9.08
N GLY A 309 2.44 20.13 -9.84
CA GLY A 309 2.83 18.75 -9.58
C GLY A 309 1.94 17.68 -10.23
N GLY A 310 1.01 18.00 -11.14
CA GLY A 310 0.08 17.01 -11.72
C GLY A 310 0.79 15.82 -12.38
N ALA A 311 1.58 16.06 -13.44
CA ALA A 311 2.31 14.99 -14.13
C ALA A 311 3.66 14.64 -13.45
N VAL A 312 4.38 15.68 -13.01
CA VAL A 312 5.74 15.56 -12.48
C VAL A 312 5.77 15.11 -11.02
N ALA A 313 4.81 15.51 -10.17
CA ALA A 313 4.80 15.02 -8.79
C ALA A 313 4.25 13.60 -8.67
N VAL A 314 3.42 13.14 -9.61
CA VAL A 314 3.07 11.71 -9.69
C VAL A 314 4.32 10.88 -9.98
N ALA A 315 5.05 11.21 -11.04
CA ALA A 315 6.28 10.48 -11.40
C ALA A 315 7.40 10.63 -10.36
N LYS A 316 7.64 11.84 -9.84
CA LYS A 316 8.76 12.12 -8.92
C LYS A 316 8.43 11.95 -7.44
N GLY A 317 7.16 11.90 -7.08
CA GLY A 317 6.71 11.72 -5.70
C GLY A 317 6.28 10.29 -5.42
N VAL A 318 5.33 9.76 -6.19
CA VAL A 318 4.72 8.46 -5.92
C VAL A 318 5.70 7.32 -6.16
N GLN A 319 6.40 7.29 -7.29
CA GLN A 319 7.32 6.19 -7.61
C GLN A 319 8.50 6.11 -6.62
N PRO A 320 9.22 7.20 -6.28
CA PRO A 320 10.29 7.13 -5.27
C PRO A 320 9.77 6.81 -3.86
N ALA A 321 8.59 7.32 -3.48
CA ALA A 321 7.96 6.98 -2.20
C ALA A 321 7.60 5.49 -2.13
N MET A 322 7.06 4.93 -3.23
CA MET A 322 6.78 3.50 -3.34
C MET A 322 8.06 2.67 -3.28
N GLN A 323 9.11 3.06 -4.01
CA GLN A 323 10.42 2.40 -3.93
C GLN A 323 11.01 2.45 -2.52
N ALA A 324 10.86 3.58 -1.82
CA ALA A 324 11.27 3.71 -0.42
C ALA A 324 10.45 2.78 0.49
N ALA A 325 9.13 2.70 0.32
CA ALA A 325 8.26 1.80 1.07
C ALA A 325 8.58 0.33 0.79
N ILE A 326 8.83 -0.05 -0.47
CA ILE A 326 9.26 -1.40 -0.87
C ILE A 326 10.61 -1.73 -0.25
N SER A 327 11.57 -0.79 -0.28
CA SER A 327 12.92 -1.00 0.27
C SER A 327 12.92 -1.03 1.80
N GLY A 328 12.04 -0.26 2.43
CA GLY A 328 11.83 -0.21 3.88
C GLY A 328 10.99 -1.37 4.40
N THR A 329 10.28 -2.08 3.51
CA THR A 329 9.52 -3.27 3.87
C THR A 329 10.46 -4.40 4.24
N PRO A 330 10.31 -4.98 5.44
CA PRO A 330 11.08 -6.16 5.81
C PRO A 330 10.87 -7.26 4.78
N LYS A 331 11.95 -7.97 4.43
CA LYS A 331 11.89 -9.23 3.68
C LYS A 331 12.15 -10.35 4.67
N PRO A 332 11.13 -10.88 5.37
CA PRO A 332 11.36 -11.94 6.35
C PRO A 332 11.97 -13.13 5.60
N ASN A 333 13.21 -13.49 5.94
CA ASN A 333 13.92 -14.57 5.28
C ASN A 333 13.40 -15.92 5.79
N VAL A 334 12.25 -16.37 5.27
CA VAL A 334 11.58 -17.61 5.70
C VAL A 334 12.10 -18.85 4.96
N GLU A 335 13.07 -18.72 4.05
CA GLU A 335 13.79 -19.86 3.46
C GLU A 335 14.93 -20.36 4.36
N GLY A 336 15.39 -19.54 5.32
CA GLY A 336 16.44 -19.90 6.27
C GLY A 336 15.96 -20.54 7.58
N VAL A 337 14.66 -20.46 7.88
CA VAL A 337 14.07 -21.05 9.10
C VAL A 337 13.63 -22.47 8.78
N ASP A 338 14.63 -23.33 8.63
CA ASP A 338 14.44 -24.76 8.49
C ASP A 338 13.98 -25.32 9.85
N ALA A 339 12.71 -25.74 9.97
CA ALA A 339 12.15 -26.31 11.21
C ALA A 339 12.98 -27.51 11.71
N THR A 340 13.70 -28.17 10.82
CA THR A 340 14.67 -29.24 11.11
C THR A 340 15.91 -28.78 11.85
N LYS A 341 16.41 -27.55 11.65
CA LYS A 341 17.63 -27.08 12.35
C LYS A 341 17.42 -26.82 13.84
N ILE A 342 16.20 -26.48 14.25
CA ILE A 342 15.88 -26.31 15.68
C ILE A 342 15.76 -27.69 16.35
N SER A 343 15.24 -28.70 15.64
CA SER A 343 15.18 -30.08 16.13
C SER A 343 16.56 -30.73 16.25
N ASP A 344 17.48 -30.44 15.31
CA ASP A 344 18.87 -30.93 15.37
C ASP A 344 19.70 -30.28 16.48
N ASP A 345 19.51 -28.99 16.77
CA ASP A 345 20.17 -28.31 17.91
C ASP A 345 19.57 -28.73 19.28
N LEU A 346 18.34 -29.24 19.31
CA LEU A 346 17.73 -29.90 20.48
C LEU A 346 18.05 -31.40 20.56
N GLY A 347 18.60 -31.98 19.48
CA GLY A 347 18.93 -33.40 19.34
C GLY A 347 20.21 -33.85 20.07
N ALA A 348 21.00 -32.92 20.61
CA ALA A 348 22.08 -33.27 21.53
C ALA A 348 21.51 -33.46 22.95
N PRO A 349 21.44 -34.70 23.47
CA PRO A 349 20.75 -34.96 24.72
C PRO A 349 21.60 -34.47 25.89
N THR A 350 21.48 -33.20 26.27
CA THR A 350 21.70 -32.81 27.67
C THR A 350 20.47 -33.23 28.45
N LYS A 351 20.36 -34.53 28.73
CA LYS A 351 19.45 -35.01 29.78
C LYS A 351 19.71 -34.16 31.04
N PRO A 352 18.68 -33.55 31.66
CA PRO A 352 18.84 -33.06 33.02
C PRO A 352 19.21 -34.28 33.87
N THR A 353 20.41 -34.30 34.42
CA THR A 353 20.92 -35.46 35.18
C THR A 353 20.19 -35.69 36.49
N ARG A 354 19.22 -34.84 36.85
CA ARG A 354 18.32 -35.02 37.98
C ARG A 354 16.94 -34.51 37.65
N ALA A 355 15.93 -35.34 37.88
CA ALA A 355 14.56 -34.86 38.02
C ALA A 355 14.54 -33.74 39.08
N PRO A 356 13.72 -32.69 38.93
CA PRO A 356 13.65 -31.61 39.90
C PRO A 356 13.30 -32.18 41.28
N ASP A 357 14.19 -32.00 42.25
CA ASP A 357 13.87 -32.27 43.64
C ASP A 357 12.86 -31.20 44.10
N PRO A 358 11.62 -31.57 44.44
CA PRO A 358 10.57 -30.62 44.79
C PRO A 358 10.86 -29.84 46.08
N ASN A 359 11.96 -30.12 46.78
CA ASN A 359 12.37 -29.43 48.01
C ASN A 359 13.66 -28.60 47.88
N ALA A 360 14.21 -28.38 46.68
CA ALA A 360 15.41 -27.57 46.52
C ALA A 360 15.14 -26.09 46.83
N THR A 361 15.73 -25.58 47.92
CA THR A 361 15.77 -24.14 48.23
C THR A 361 16.90 -23.47 47.44
N PRO A 362 16.70 -22.25 46.90
CA PRO A 362 17.69 -21.62 46.05
C PRO A 362 18.84 -21.08 46.89
N ARG A 363 20.00 -21.71 46.75
CA ARG A 363 21.29 -21.12 47.13
C ARG A 363 22.30 -21.44 46.03
N GLY A 364 22.40 -20.54 45.05
CA GLY A 364 23.50 -20.50 44.09
C GLY A 364 23.81 -19.05 43.77
N VAL A 365 25.06 -18.64 43.96
CA VAL A 365 25.57 -17.32 43.57
C VAL A 365 25.79 -17.34 42.04
N PRO A 366 25.43 -16.29 41.27
CA PRO A 366 25.63 -16.26 39.82
C PRO A 366 27.11 -16.41 39.47
N GLU A 367 27.43 -17.33 38.56
CA GLU A 367 28.80 -17.51 38.07
C GLU A 367 29.08 -16.46 36.97
N GLY A 368 30.19 -15.72 37.10
CA GLY A 368 30.57 -14.66 36.17
C GLY A 368 31.20 -15.22 34.88
N VAL A 369 30.78 -14.68 33.73
CA VAL A 369 31.31 -15.04 32.40
C VAL A 369 32.78 -14.65 32.30
N LYS A 370 33.66 -15.60 31.97
CA LYS A 370 35.09 -15.30 31.78
C LYS A 370 35.36 -14.87 30.33
N PRO A 371 36.34 -13.98 30.08
CA PRO A 371 36.60 -13.44 28.75
C PRO A 371 36.87 -14.53 27.69
N ASN A 372 37.47 -15.64 28.10
CA ASN A 372 37.93 -16.73 27.22
C ASN A 372 36.90 -17.85 27.04
N ASP A 373 35.69 -17.73 27.60
CA ASP A 373 34.64 -18.72 27.38
C ASP A 373 34.14 -18.66 25.92
N ASN A 374 33.85 -19.82 25.33
CA ASN A 374 33.34 -19.92 23.97
C ASN A 374 31.89 -19.42 23.87
N ALA A 375 31.45 -19.03 22.67
CA ALA A 375 30.15 -18.38 22.47
C ALA A 375 28.97 -19.21 22.99
N ALA A 376 29.01 -20.53 22.81
CA ALA A 376 27.98 -21.44 23.32
C ALA A 376 27.92 -21.45 24.85
N LYS A 377 29.07 -21.44 25.52
CA LYS A 377 29.15 -21.40 26.99
C LYS A 377 28.77 -20.02 27.56
N LYS A 378 29.08 -18.94 26.85
CA LYS A 378 28.62 -17.59 27.19
C LYS A 378 27.09 -17.49 27.10
N LEU A 379 26.50 -18.04 26.05
CA LEU A 379 25.05 -18.07 25.85
C LEU A 379 24.35 -18.97 26.89
N ALA A 380 24.96 -20.11 27.25
CA ALA A 380 24.44 -20.99 28.29
C ALA A 380 24.45 -20.31 29.67
N ILE A 381 25.56 -19.68 30.05
CA ILE A 381 25.67 -18.94 31.33
C ILE A 381 24.72 -17.73 31.33
N GLN A 382 24.54 -17.07 30.18
CA GLN A 382 23.59 -15.97 30.04
C GLN A 382 22.14 -16.44 30.21
N ARG A 383 21.75 -17.55 29.57
CA ARG A 383 20.42 -18.17 29.71
C ARG A 383 20.19 -18.71 31.12
N GLU A 384 21.22 -19.24 31.77
CA GLU A 384 21.14 -19.73 33.15
C GLU A 384 20.99 -18.57 34.14
N ASN A 385 21.68 -17.45 33.91
CA ASN A 385 21.49 -16.21 34.68
C ASN A 385 20.14 -15.54 34.41
N GLU A 386 19.63 -15.57 33.17
CA GLU A 386 18.29 -15.11 32.81
C GLU A 386 17.21 -15.99 33.46
N SER A 387 17.39 -17.31 33.43
CA SER A 387 16.49 -18.28 34.08
C SER A 387 16.51 -18.15 35.60
N ALA A 388 17.69 -17.96 36.21
CA ALA A 388 17.84 -17.67 37.64
C ALA A 388 17.24 -16.31 38.02
N SER A 389 17.30 -15.31 37.14
CA SER A 389 16.68 -14.00 37.35
C SER A 389 15.15 -14.06 37.23
N ILE A 390 14.63 -14.88 36.31
CA ILE A 390 13.21 -15.19 36.16
C ILE A 390 12.71 -15.96 37.39
N LEU A 391 13.46 -16.94 37.88
CA LEU A 391 13.15 -17.72 39.09
C LEU A 391 13.27 -16.89 40.38
N ALA A 392 14.25 -15.99 40.49
CA ALA A 392 14.39 -15.08 41.63
C ALA A 392 13.29 -14.00 41.64
N ARG A 393 12.84 -13.53 40.47
CA ARG A 393 11.65 -12.65 40.34
C ARG A 393 10.34 -13.39 40.64
N ALA A 394 10.26 -14.68 40.34
CA ALA A 394 9.12 -15.52 40.70
C ALA A 394 9.06 -15.86 42.21
N GLN A 395 10.15 -15.66 42.96
CA GLN A 395 10.21 -15.89 44.42
C GLN A 395 10.21 -14.62 45.28
N TYR A 396 10.26 -13.43 44.67
CA TYR A 396 9.99 -12.16 45.34
C TYR A 396 8.72 -11.50 44.76
N ARG A 397 7.58 -12.18 44.89
CA ARG A 397 6.25 -11.58 45.08
C ARG A 397 5.42 -12.46 45.98
#